data_AF-A0A7C4T576-F1
#
_entry.id   AF-A0A7C4T576-F1
#
_cell.length_a   1.000
_cell.length_b   1.000
_cell.length_c   1.000
_cell.angle_alpha   90.00
_cell.angle_beta   90.00
_cell.angle_gamma   90.00
#
_symmetry.space_group_name_H-M   'P 1'
#
loop_
_entity.id
_entity.type
_entity.pdbx_description
1 polymer ?
#
loop_
_entity_poly.entity_id
_entity_poly.type
_entity_poly.pdbx_seq_one_letter_code
_entity_poly.pdbx_strand_id
1 'polypeptide(L)' 'INYETPDPECDLDYVPNQARRASVRRVMSNSFGFGGHNAAIILGKFEAVQNGIDLREVDL' A
#
# COMPACT_ATOMS: atom_id res chain seq x y z
N ILE A 1 10.85 -12.95 -0.73
CA ILE A 1 11.66 -14.18 -0.92
C ILE A 1 12.66 -13.91 -2.05
N ASN A 2 13.82 -14.56 -2.06
CA ASN A 2 14.88 -14.43 -3.09
C ASN A 2 15.66 -13.10 -3.11
N TYR A 3 15.72 -12.37 -2.01
CA TYR A 3 16.55 -11.16 -1.92
C TYR A 3 17.84 -11.50 -1.17
N GLU A 4 18.96 -11.65 -1.88
CA GLU A 4 20.24 -12.12 -1.32
C GLU A 4 21.35 -11.07 -1.42
N THR A 5 21.42 -10.36 -2.55
CA THR A 5 22.45 -9.35 -2.82
C THR A 5 21.79 -7.97 -2.94
N PRO A 6 22.03 -7.04 -2.01
CA PRO A 6 21.51 -5.68 -2.09
C PRO A 6 22.15 -4.91 -3.25
N ASP A 7 21.34 -4.11 -3.93
CA ASP A 7 21.80 -3.14 -4.92
C ASP A 7 22.01 -1.78 -4.23
N PRO A 8 23.19 -1.13 -4.36
CA PRO A 8 23.45 0.17 -3.76
C PRO A 8 22.48 1.29 -4.17
N GLU A 9 21.84 1.20 -5.34
CA GLU A 9 20.86 2.18 -5.81
C GLU A 9 19.44 1.90 -5.27
N CYS A 10 19.22 0.72 -4.70
CA CYS A 10 17.95 0.28 -4.13
C CYS A 10 18.06 0.24 -2.60
N ASP A 11 17.92 1.40 -1.96
CA ASP A 11 18.16 1.62 -0.52
C ASP A 11 16.90 1.67 0.35
N LEU A 12 15.73 1.35 -0.23
CA LEU A 12 14.46 1.30 0.51
C LEU A 12 14.31 0.03 1.37
N ASP A 13 13.31 0.03 2.25
CA ASP A 13 12.96 -1.14 3.05
C ASP A 13 12.03 -2.09 2.28
N TYR A 14 12.62 -3.10 1.63
CA TYR A 14 11.91 -4.07 0.79
C TYR A 14 11.28 -5.26 1.54
N VAL A 15 11.40 -5.33 2.88
CA VAL A 15 10.94 -6.48 3.69
C VAL A 15 11.42 -7.84 3.12
N PRO A 16 12.73 -8.04 2.96
CA PRO A 16 13.26 -9.21 2.28
C PRO A 16 13.05 -10.48 3.12
N ASN A 17 12.74 -11.57 2.42
CA ASN A 17 12.77 -12.98 2.88
C ASN A 17 11.82 -13.39 4.02
N GLN A 18 11.60 -12.57 5.04
CA GLN A 18 10.77 -12.88 6.19
C GLN A 18 9.63 -11.87 6.33
N ALA A 19 8.43 -12.36 6.59
CA ALA A 19 7.28 -11.51 6.82
C ALA A 19 7.47 -10.69 8.12
N ARG A 20 7.14 -9.39 8.06
CA ARG A 20 7.15 -8.50 9.22
C ARG A 20 5.72 -8.06 9.55
N ARG A 21 5.32 -8.23 10.81
CA ARG A 21 4.03 -7.70 11.29
C ARG A 21 4.08 -6.17 11.33
N ALA A 22 3.09 -5.53 10.73
CA ALA A 22 2.93 -4.09 10.76
C ALA A 22 1.43 -3.72 10.85
N SER A 23 1.11 -2.66 11.59
CA SER A 23 -0.24 -2.08 11.60
C SER A 23 -0.36 -1.11 10.44
N VAL A 24 -0.92 -1.58 9.32
CA VAL A 24 -1.02 -0.80 8.08
C VAL A 24 -2.48 -0.37 7.88
N ARG A 25 -2.73 0.93 7.86
CA ARG A 25 -4.09 1.48 7.64
C ARG A 25 -4.37 1.81 6.18
N ARG A 26 -3.33 2.11 5.41
CA ARG A 26 -3.42 2.48 4.00
C ARG A 26 -2.25 1.86 3.27
N VAL A 27 -2.50 1.37 2.06
CA VAL A 27 -1.51 0.77 1.17
C VAL A 27 -1.59 1.38 -0.21
N MET A 28 -0.47 1.38 -0.91
CA MET A 28 -0.37 1.74 -2.32
C MET A 28 0.08 0.52 -3.10
N SER A 29 -0.57 0.24 -4.22
CA SER A 29 -0.13 -0.75 -5.19
C SER A 29 0.12 -0.07 -6.52
N ASN A 30 1.38 -0.02 -6.93
CA ASN A 30 1.80 0.57 -8.20
C ASN A 30 1.83 -0.50 -9.30
N SER A 31 1.59 -0.09 -10.53
CA SER A 31 1.64 -0.93 -11.73
C SER A 31 2.23 -0.13 -12.88
N PHE A 32 3.33 -0.63 -13.44
CA PHE A 32 4.06 0.01 -14.54
C PHE A 32 4.11 -0.97 -15.71
N GLY A 33 3.44 -0.61 -16.81
CA GLY A 33 3.32 -1.42 -18.02
C GLY A 33 4.09 -0.83 -19.20
N PHE A 34 4.40 -1.69 -20.18
CA PHE A 34 5.03 -1.26 -21.43
C PHE A 34 4.17 -0.21 -22.16
N GLY A 35 4.84 0.64 -22.95
CA GLY A 35 4.19 1.78 -23.61
C GLY A 35 3.92 2.97 -22.69
N GLY A 36 4.49 2.98 -21.48
CA GLY A 36 4.39 4.11 -20.55
C GLY A 36 3.11 4.13 -19.70
N HIS A 37 2.42 2.99 -19.59
CA HIS A 37 1.24 2.89 -18.73
C HIS A 37 1.65 2.88 -17.26
N ASN A 38 1.21 3.87 -16.50
CA ASN A 38 1.47 3.97 -15.06
C ASN A 38 0.14 4.09 -14.33
N ALA A 39 -0.10 3.20 -13.37
CA ALA A 39 -1.29 3.21 -12.54
C ALA A 39 -0.92 2.96 -11.07
N ALA A 40 -1.68 3.57 -10.17
CA ALA A 40 -1.57 3.33 -8.74
C ALA A 40 -2.98 3.23 -8.14
N ILE A 41 -3.16 2.27 -7.24
CA ILE A 41 -4.37 2.18 -6.41
C ILE A 41 -3.98 2.43 -4.95
N ILE A 42 -4.84 3.15 -4.24
CA ILE A 42 -4.75 3.34 -2.78
C ILE A 42 -5.91 2.61 -2.14
N LEU A 43 -5.59 1.68 -1.23
CA LEU A 43 -6.58 1.00 -0.41
C LEU A 43 -6.43 1.46 1.02
N GLY A 44 -7.54 1.80 1.66
CA GLY A 44 -7.60 2.14 3.06
C GLY A 44 -8.46 1.15 3.83
N LYS A 45 -8.10 0.87 5.07
CA LYS A 45 -9.05 0.29 6.02
C LYS A 45 -10.25 1.23 6.09
N PHE A 46 -11.46 0.68 5.92
CA PHE A 46 -12.67 1.45 6.09
C PHE A 46 -12.76 1.99 7.52
N GLU A 47 -12.97 3.30 7.63
CA GLU A 47 -13.25 3.98 8.88
C GLU A 47 -14.71 4.44 8.79
N ALA A 48 -15.56 3.92 9.68
CA ALA A 48 -16.99 4.28 9.69
C ALA A 48 -17.20 5.78 9.96
N VAL A 49 -16.20 6.44 10.54
CA VAL A 49 -16.20 7.89 10.70
C VAL A 49 -15.14 8.48 9.79
N GLN A 50 -15.54 9.33 8.85
CA GLN A 50 -14.63 10.06 7.98
C GLN A 50 -14.92 11.55 8.07
N ASN A 51 -13.88 12.36 8.32
CA ASN A 51 -14.00 13.82 8.51
C ASN A 51 -15.06 14.24 9.55
N GLY A 52 -15.27 13.42 10.59
CA GLY A 52 -16.27 13.66 11.64
C GLY A 52 -17.70 13.26 11.29
N ILE A 53 -17.93 12.65 10.13
CA ILE A 53 -19.24 12.14 9.69
C ILE A 53 -19.27 10.63 9.88
N ASP A 54 -20.27 10.11 10.60
CA ASP A 54 -20.53 8.67 10.66
C ASP A 54 -21.22 8.23 9.36
N LEU A 55 -20.48 7.50 8.54
CA LEU A 55 -20.92 7.00 7.24
C LEU A 55 -22.04 5.96 7.34
N ARG A 56 -22.29 5.41 8.54
CA ARG A 56 -23.42 4.49 8.79
C ARG A 56 -24.75 5.22 8.95
N GLU A 57 -24.72 6.52 9.18
CA GLU A 57 -25.93 7.37 9.28
C GLU A 57 -26.31 7.98 7.92
N VAL A 58 -25.56 7.68 6.85
CA VAL A 58 -25.74 8.26 5.50
C VAL A 58 -26.55 7.33 4.58
N ASP A 59 -26.94 6.15 5.05
CA ASP A 59 -27.91 5.28 4.36
C ASP A 59 -29.34 5.80 4.62
N LEU A 60 -30.04 6.20 3.54
CA LEU A 60 -31.45 6.64 3.51
C LEU A 60 -32.43 5.48 3.76
#